data_AF-A0A839DVY3-F1
#
_entry.id   AF-A0A839DVY3-F1
#
_cell.length_a   1.000
_cell.length_b   1.000
_cell.length_c   1.000
_cell.angle_alpha   90.00
_cell.angle_beta   90.00
_cell.angle_gamma   90.00
#
_symmetry.space_group_name_H-M   'P 1'
#
loop_
_entity.id
_entity.type
_entity.pdbx_description
1 polymer ?
#
loop_
_entity_poly.entity_id
_entity_poly.type
_entity_poly.pdbx_seq_one_letter_code
_entity_poly.pdbx_strand_id
1 'polypeptide(L)'
;MDSQRNELAEKSYQMLTKAGVTELNQTIWIGPERLPARVESVTPPMTVMGRQVPETTTTITYSDWGEPVKITVPPPEKVRESAMPKVPGISQPPK
;
A
#
# COMPACT_ATOMS: atom_id res chain seq x y z
N MET A 1 11.46 9.85 2.75
CA MET A 1 10.20 9.43 2.07
C MET A 1 9.86 7.96 2.36
N ASP A 2 10.81 7.15 2.81
CA ASP A 2 10.58 5.71 3.06
C ASP A 2 9.77 5.42 4.33
N SER A 3 9.84 6.30 5.33
CA SER A 3 9.10 6.16 6.59
C SER A 3 7.57 6.20 6.41
N GLN A 4 7.06 7.09 5.56
CA GLN A 4 5.61 7.22 5.34
C GLN A 4 4.98 6.04 4.59
N ARG A 5 5.71 5.42 3.65
CA ARG A 5 5.25 4.20 2.95
C ARG A 5 5.22 3.00 3.89
N ASN A 6 6.20 2.92 4.78
CA ASN A 6 6.27 1.87 5.78
C ASN A 6 5.11 1.96 6.79
N GLU A 7 4.76 3.18 7.23
CA GLU A 7 3.63 3.40 8.14
C GLU A 7 2.28 2.98 7.55
N LEU A 8 2.05 3.20 6.25
CA LEU A 8 0.80 2.79 5.61
C LEU A 8 0.69 1.26 5.55
N ALA A 9 1.76 0.59 5.14
CA ALA A 9 1.80 -0.86 5.09
C ALA A 9 1.60 -1.47 6.49
N GLU A 10 2.27 -0.93 7.50
CA GLU A 10 2.12 -1.36 8.89
C GLU A 10 0.68 -1.18 9.39
N LYS A 11 0.05 -0.02 9.14
CA LYS A 11 -1.35 0.22 9.51
C LYS A 11 -2.31 -0.74 8.82
N SER A 12 -2.08 -1.04 7.55
CA SER A 12 -2.88 -2.03 6.81
C SER A 12 -2.76 -3.43 7.43
N TYR A 13 -1.55 -3.89 7.77
CA TYR A 13 -1.35 -5.16 8.48
C TYR A 13 -1.99 -5.17 9.87
N GLN A 14 -1.89 -4.07 10.62
CA GLN A 14 -2.55 -3.93 11.92
C GLN A 14 -4.08 -3.98 11.80
N MET A 15 -4.67 -3.46 10.71
CA MET A 15 -6.12 -3.61 10.48
C MET A 15 -6.51 -5.05 10.20
N LEU A 16 -5.74 -5.76 9.36
CA LEU A 16 -6.00 -7.17 9.05
C LEU A 16 -5.95 -8.05 10.30
N THR A 17 -4.92 -7.87 11.13
CA THR A 17 -4.78 -8.63 12.39
C THR A 17 -5.89 -8.31 13.39
N LYS A 18 -6.29 -7.03 13.54
CA LYS A 18 -7.44 -6.64 14.37
C LYS A 18 -8.77 -7.22 13.88
N ALA A 19 -8.89 -7.49 12.59
CA ALA A 19 -10.06 -8.13 12.00
C ALA A 19 -10.04 -9.66 12.09
N GLY A 20 -9.03 -10.24 12.77
CA GLY A 20 -8.91 -11.68 12.99
C GLY A 20 -8.23 -12.43 11.85
N VAL A 21 -7.65 -11.73 10.86
CA VAL A 21 -6.88 -12.37 9.79
C VAL A 21 -5.51 -12.76 10.33
N THR A 22 -5.27 -14.07 10.42
CA THR A 22 -3.99 -14.65 10.89
C THR A 22 -3.11 -15.13 9.74
N GLU A 23 -3.71 -15.43 8.58
CA GLU A 23 -3.04 -15.94 7.40
C GLU A 23 -3.53 -15.20 6.15
N LEU A 24 -2.60 -14.96 5.22
CA LEU A 24 -2.90 -14.35 3.92
C LEU A 24 -2.36 -15.29 2.83
N ASN A 25 -3.24 -15.76 1.96
CA ASN A 25 -2.83 -16.62 0.86
C ASN A 25 -2.26 -15.75 -0.26
N GLN A 26 -1.00 -16.00 -0.62
CA GLN A 26 -0.32 -15.32 -1.70
C GLN A 26 0.18 -16.31 -2.75
N THR A 27 -0.10 -16.00 -4.02
CA THR A 27 0.46 -16.72 -5.17
C THR A 27 1.38 -15.78 -5.92
N ILE A 28 2.60 -16.23 -6.21
CA ILE A 28 3.62 -15.42 -6.89
C ILE A 28 4.01 -16.14 -8.17
N TRP A 29 3.92 -15.44 -9.30
CA TRP A 29 4.41 -15.90 -10.59
C TRP A 29 5.76 -15.26 -10.86
N ILE A 30 6.77 -16.10 -11.06
CA ILE A 30 8.13 -15.67 -11.40
C ILE A 30 8.29 -15.69 -12.91
N GLY A 31 8.68 -14.55 -13.48
CA GLY A 31 8.94 -14.37 -14.90
C GLY A 31 10.30 -14.92 -15.36
N PRO A 32 10.59 -14.83 -16.67
CA PRO A 32 11.79 -15.43 -17.28
C PRO A 32 13.11 -14.85 -16.74
N GLU A 33 13.11 -13.59 -16.31
CA GLU A 33 14.27 -12.90 -15.73
C GLU A 33 14.50 -13.24 -14.26
N ARG A 34 13.77 -14.23 -13.72
CA ARG A 34 13.74 -14.58 -12.29
C ARG A 34 13.24 -13.43 -11.40
N LEU A 35 12.46 -12.52 -11.99
CA LEU A 35 11.78 -11.42 -11.30
C LEU A 35 10.28 -11.70 -11.20
N PRO A 36 9.57 -11.18 -10.19
CA PRO A 36 8.11 -11.30 -10.11
C PRO A 36 7.45 -10.72 -11.36
N ALA A 37 6.50 -11.45 -11.93
CA ALA A 37 5.64 -10.99 -13.02
C ALA A 37 4.22 -10.69 -12.52
N ARG A 38 3.75 -11.45 -11.52
CA ARG A 38 2.45 -11.25 -10.88
C ARG A 38 2.49 -11.68 -9.42
N VAL A 39 1.72 -10.99 -8.59
CA VAL A 39 1.39 -11.41 -7.23
C VAL A 39 -0.13 -11.33 -7.08
N GLU A 40 -0.71 -12.40 -6.56
CA GLU A 40 -2.09 -12.40 -6.07
C GLU A 40 -2.07 -12.55 -4.57
N SER A 41 -2.95 -11.82 -3.90
CA SER A 41 -3.17 -11.92 -2.46
C SER A 41 -4.66 -11.99 -2.19
N VAL A 42 -5.10 -13.09 -1.57
CA VAL A 42 -6.50 -13.31 -1.19
C VAL A 42 -6.65 -12.92 0.27
N THR A 43 -7.46 -11.89 0.51
CA THR A 43 -7.86 -11.47 1.85
C THR A 43 -9.22 -12.09 2.16
N PRO A 44 -9.34 -12.89 3.23
CA PRO A 44 -10.59 -13.53 3.60
C PRO A 44 -11.67 -12.50 3.97
N PRO A 45 -12.95 -12.88 4.00
CA PRO A 45 -14.01 -11.99 4.45
C PRO A 45 -13.76 -11.54 5.89
N MET A 46 -13.98 -10.26 6.16
CA MET A 46 -13.61 -9.62 7.42
C MET A 46 -14.63 -8.56 7.84
N THR A 47 -14.69 -8.26 9.13
CA THR A 47 -15.52 -7.17 9.65
C THR A 47 -14.65 -5.96 9.93
N VAL A 48 -14.90 -4.84 9.25
CA VAL A 48 -14.17 -3.58 9.42
C VAL A 48 -15.14 -2.49 9.87
N MET A 49 -14.88 -1.89 11.04
CA MET A 49 -15.74 -0.84 11.60
C MET A 49 -17.24 -1.23 11.66
N GLY A 50 -17.53 -2.51 11.97
CA GLY A 50 -18.90 -3.03 12.05
C GLY A 50 -19.57 -3.31 10.70
N ARG A 51 -18.84 -3.17 9.58
CA ARG A 51 -19.32 -3.55 8.24
C ARG A 51 -18.64 -4.82 7.77
N GLN A 52 -19.42 -5.71 7.17
CA GLN A 52 -18.90 -6.92 6.56
C GLN A 52 -18.29 -6.59 5.20
N VAL A 53 -17.02 -6.96 5.04
CA VAL A 53 -16.28 -6.88 3.79
C VAL A 53 -16.14 -8.31 3.27
N PRO A 54 -16.58 -8.62 2.03
CA PRO A 54 -16.46 -9.95 1.47
C PRO A 54 -14.98 -10.30 1.22
N GLU A 55 -14.72 -11.54 0.83
CA GLU A 55 -13.40 -11.93 0.34
C GLU A 55 -12.97 -11.00 -0.79
N THR A 56 -11.70 -10.60 -0.78
CA THR A 56 -11.13 -9.75 -1.83
C THR A 56 -9.84 -10.35 -2.35
N THR A 57 -9.65 -10.30 -3.67
CA THR A 57 -8.40 -10.68 -4.32
C THR A 57 -7.73 -9.43 -4.85
N THR A 58 -6.50 -9.18 -4.40
CA THR A 58 -5.62 -8.13 -4.95
C THR A 58 -4.66 -8.77 -5.94
N THR A 59 -4.65 -8.27 -7.18
CA THR A 59 -3.68 -8.69 -8.21
C THR A 59 -2.73 -7.53 -8.49
N ILE A 60 -1.43 -7.81 -8.44
CA ILE A 60 -0.36 -6.88 -8.81
C ILE A 60 0.39 -7.50 -9.98
N THR A 61 0.54 -6.75 -11.07
CA THR A 61 1.33 -7.15 -12.24
C THR A 61 2.56 -6.26 -12.32
N TYR A 62 3.72 -6.88 -12.54
CA TYR A 62 4.99 -6.19 -12.70
C TYR A 62 5.47 -6.34 -14.14
N SER A 63 5.94 -5.24 -14.71
CA SER A 63 6.55 -5.16 -16.03
C SER A 63 7.72 -4.18 -16.01
N ASP A 64 8.50 -4.16 -17.09
CA ASP A 64 9.45 -3.09 -17.39
C ASP A 64 10.52 -2.90 -16.29
N TRP A 65 11.00 -4.01 -15.75
CA TRP A 65 12.04 -4.02 -14.73
C TRP A 65 13.31 -3.33 -15.24
N GLY A 66 13.78 -2.32 -14.50
CA GLY A 66 14.98 -1.57 -14.84
C GLY A 66 14.79 -0.54 -15.97
N GLU A 67 13.58 -0.40 -16.53
CA GLU A 67 13.32 0.63 -17.54
C GLU A 67 13.38 2.04 -16.90
N PRO A 68 14.08 3.02 -17.52
CA PRO A 68 14.10 4.38 -17.02
C PRO A 68 12.71 5.04 -17.05
N VAL A 69 12.18 5.40 -15.88
CA VAL A 69 10.91 6.15 -15.79
C VAL A 69 11.19 7.65 -15.74
N LYS A 70 10.59 8.41 -16.65
CA LYS A 70 10.62 9.89 -16.61
C LYS A 70 9.53 10.41 -15.68
N ILE A 71 9.93 10.95 -14.54
CA ILE A 71 9.03 11.63 -13.60
C ILE A 71 8.99 13.12 -13.94
N THR A 72 7.80 13.66 -14.21
CA THR A 72 7.60 15.08 -14.47
C THR A 72 6.94 15.77 -13.29
N VAL A 73 7.31 17.03 -13.03
CA VAL A 73 6.63 17.85 -12.03
C VAL A 73 5.17 18.08 -12.49
N PRO A 74 4.16 17.74 -11.67
CA PRO A 74 2.77 18.04 -11.99
C PRO A 74 2.57 19.57 -12.09
N PRO A 75 1.65 20.05 -12.95
CA PRO A 75 1.42 21.48 -13.11
C PRO A 75 0.95 22.11 -11.79
N PRO A 76 1.33 23.37 -11.48
CA PRO A 76 1.11 24.00 -10.17
C PRO A 76 -0.36 23.98 -9.72
N GLU A 77 -1.29 24.08 -10.67
CA GLU A 77 -2.73 24.10 -10.41
C GLU A 77 -3.27 22.73 -9.92
N LYS A 78 -2.52 21.65 -10.16
CA LYS A 78 -2.83 20.28 -9.69
C LYS A 78 -2.10 19.92 -8.40
N VAL A 79 -1.21 20.79 -7.91
CA VAL A 79 -0.53 20.62 -6.64
C VAL A 79 -1.27 21.43 -5.59
N ARG A 80 -2.02 20.75 -4.73
CA ARG A 80 -2.51 21.38 -3.50
C ARG A 80 -1.46 21.19 -2.42
N GLU A 81 -0.97 22.29 -1.86
CA GLU A 81 -0.27 22.24 -0.58
C GLU A 81 -1.25 21.72 0.46
N SER A 82 -1.11 20.44 0.80
CA SER A 82 -1.79 19.89 1.96
C SER A 82 -0.98 20.33 3.16
N ALA A 83 -1.53 21.26 3.95
CA ALA A 83 -1.06 21.43 5.33
C ALA A 83 -1.07 20.02 5.95
N MET A 84 0.08 19.54 6.43
CA MET A 84 0.15 18.23 7.07
C MET A 84 -0.96 18.17 8.12
N PRO A 85 -1.86 17.16 8.08
CA PRO A 85 -2.88 17.04 9.10
C PRO A 85 -2.19 16.98 10.46
N LYS A 86 -2.62 17.82 11.40
CA LYS A 86 -2.14 17.77 12.79
C LYS A 86 -2.51 16.40 13.35
N VAL A 87 -1.58 15.46 13.32
CA VAL A 87 -1.70 14.18 14.02
C VAL A 87 -1.38 14.46 15.50
N PRO A 88 -2.32 14.25 16.44
CA PRO A 88 -2.02 14.44 17.87
C PRO A 88 -0.84 13.55 18.28
N GLY A 89 0.20 14.13 18.88
CA GLY A 89 1.35 13.40 19.43
C GLY A 89 2.63 13.41 18.59
N ILE A 90 2.65 14.04 17.41
CA ILE A 90 3.88 14.22 16.61
C ILE A 90 4.27 15.69 16.64
N SER A 91 5.39 16.01 17.30
CA SER A 91 5.98 17.36 17.25
C SER A 91 6.46 17.67 15.83
N GLN A 92 6.04 18.82 15.29
CA GLN A 92 6.54 19.28 14.00
C GLN A 92 8.04 19.62 14.11
N PRO A 93 8.86 19.32 13.09
CA PRO A 93 10.23 19.80 13.05
C PRO A 93 10.25 21.34 12.95
N PRO A 94 11.27 22.01 13.53
CA PRO A 94 11.37 23.46 13.50
C PRO A 94 11.54 23.99 12.07
N LYS A 95 11.05 25.21 11.86
CA LYS A 95 11.11 25.95 10.59
C LYS A 95 12.54 26.23 10.14
#